data_AF-A0A1Q7MX70-F1
#
_entry.id   AF-A0A1Q7MX70-F1
#
_cell.length_a   1.000
_cell.length_b   1.000
_cell.length_c   1.000
_cell.angle_alpha   90.00
_cell.angle_beta   90.00
_cell.angle_gamma   90.00
#
_symmetry.space_group_name_H-M   'P 1'
#
loop_
_entity.id
_entity.type
_entity.pdbx_description
1 polymer ?
#
loop_
_entity_poly.entity_id
_entity_poly.type
_entity_poly.pdbx_seq_one_letter_code
_entity_poly.pdbx_strand_id
1 'polypeptide(L)'
;MAFGAWFGLLATALNLFPVSQLDGGHISYAVLGRKSSYVTLAAIGVGIALSFLARSWIVWSVLMIIMLSVIGRHHPPVFDEEIPLDRARLWLALFALVMFILCFMPVPLDFIR
;
A
#
# COMPACT_ATOMS: atom_id res chain seq x y z
N MET A 1 25.67 -7.89 -0.05
CA MET A 1 24.50 -8.68 0.44
C MET A 1 23.50 -7.81 1.21
N ALA A 2 23.94 -7.02 2.19
CA ALA A 2 23.05 -6.14 2.99
C ALA A 2 22.21 -5.13 2.16
N PHE A 3 22.78 -4.53 1.10
CA PHE A 3 22.06 -3.58 0.24
C PHE A 3 20.89 -4.23 -0.53
N GLY A 4 21.08 -5.45 -1.02
CA GLY A 4 20.02 -6.18 -1.73
C GLY A 4 18.89 -6.62 -0.80
N ALA A 5 19.21 -7.02 0.43
CA ALA A 5 18.20 -7.32 1.45
C ALA A 5 17.38 -6.08 1.82
N TRP A 6 18.04 -4.93 2.01
CA TRP A 6 17.37 -3.66 2.26
C TRP A 6 16.43 -3.26 1.11
N PHE A 7 16.88 -3.38 -0.14
CA PHE A 7 16.04 -3.09 -1.30
C PHE A 7 14.87 -4.06 -1.44
N GLY A 8 15.08 -5.35 -1.12
CA GLY A 8 14.02 -6.35 -1.06
C GLY A 8 12.93 -5.99 -0.04
N LEU A 9 13.33 -5.61 1.18
CA LEU A 9 12.39 -5.15 2.22
C LEU A 9 11.62 -3.90 1.76
N LEU A 10 12.31 -2.93 1.15
CA LEU A 10 11.68 -1.73 0.59
C LEU A 10 10.65 -2.11 -0.50
N ALA A 11 11.01 -2.98 -1.44
CA ALA A 11 10.12 -3.43 -2.50
C ALA A 11 8.90 -4.17 -1.94
N THR A 12 9.07 -5.02 -0.92
CA THR A 12 7.96 -5.69 -0.23
C THR A 12 7.03 -4.69 0.46
N ALA A 13 7.59 -3.72 1.20
CA ALA A 13 6.80 -2.71 1.88
C ALA A 13 6.00 -1.83 0.90
N LEU A 14 6.63 -1.44 -0.21
CA LEU A 14 5.97 -0.66 -1.25
C LEU A 14 4.85 -1.46 -1.90
N ASN A 15 5.08 -2.71 -2.26
CA ASN A 15 4.06 -3.52 -2.93
C ASN A 15 2.86 -3.84 -2.01
N LEU A 16 3.09 -3.96 -0.71
CA LEU A 16 2.03 -4.17 0.29
C LEU A 16 1.38 -2.86 0.75
N PHE A 17 1.81 -1.71 0.25
CA PHE A 17 1.21 -0.43 0.60
C PHE A 17 -0.25 -0.39 0.07
N PRO A 18 -1.23 0.06 0.88
CA PRO A 18 -2.65 -0.13 0.56
C PRO A 18 -3.16 0.93 -0.44
N VAL A 19 -2.64 0.91 -1.66
CA VAL A 19 -2.96 1.80 -2.77
C VAL A 19 -3.34 1.00 -4.01
N SER A 20 -4.41 1.41 -4.68
CA SER A 20 -5.14 0.72 -5.76
C SER A 20 -4.40 -0.34 -6.60
N GLN A 21 -3.26 -0.04 -7.25
CA GLN A 21 -2.57 -1.03 -8.11
C GLN A 21 -1.61 -1.94 -7.38
N LEU A 22 -1.15 -1.55 -6.21
CA LEU A 22 -0.21 -2.34 -5.44
C LEU A 22 -0.96 -3.54 -4.87
N ASP A 23 -0.24 -4.64 -4.58
CA ASP A 23 -0.86 -5.83 -4.02
C ASP A 23 -1.60 -5.51 -2.71
N GLY A 24 -1.09 -4.57 -1.91
CA GLY A 24 -1.77 -4.06 -0.72
C GLY A 24 -3.15 -3.44 -1.00
N GLY A 25 -3.33 -2.77 -2.13
CA GLY A 25 -4.61 -2.18 -2.56
C GLY A 25 -5.63 -3.24 -2.98
N HIS A 26 -5.17 -4.31 -3.64
CA HIS A 26 -6.01 -5.46 -3.99
C HIS A 26 -6.41 -6.26 -2.75
N ILE A 27 -5.50 -6.44 -1.81
CA ILE A 27 -5.78 -7.11 -0.53
C ILE A 27 -6.77 -6.27 0.29
N SER A 28 -6.58 -4.95 0.38
CA SER A 28 -7.54 -4.09 1.07
C SER A 28 -8.91 -4.08 0.39
N TYR A 29 -8.95 -4.16 -0.95
CA TYR A 29 -10.21 -4.31 -1.70
C TYR A 29 -10.88 -5.65 -1.48
N ALA A 30 -10.15 -6.75 -1.46
CA ALA A 30 -10.69 -8.07 -1.18
C ALA A 30 -11.32 -8.13 0.24
N VAL A 31 -10.68 -7.50 1.23
CA VAL A 31 -11.17 -7.53 2.63
C VAL A 31 -12.32 -6.54 2.88
N LEU A 32 -12.27 -5.34 2.28
CA LEU A 32 -13.17 -4.23 2.62
C LEU A 32 -14.14 -3.84 1.50
N GLY A 33 -14.02 -4.46 0.31
CA GLY A 33 -14.75 -4.11 -0.90
C GLY A 33 -14.58 -2.63 -1.25
N ARG A 34 -15.70 -1.98 -1.58
CA ARG A 34 -15.77 -0.53 -1.87
C ARG A 34 -15.22 0.38 -0.78
N LYS A 35 -15.14 -0.08 0.48
CA LYS A 35 -14.55 0.74 1.57
C LYS A 35 -13.03 0.83 1.47
N SER A 36 -12.37 0.01 0.64
CA SER A 36 -10.94 0.08 0.36
C SER A 36 -10.50 1.44 -0.20
N SER A 37 -11.39 2.16 -0.90
CA SER A 37 -11.10 3.51 -1.38
C SER A 37 -10.82 4.50 -0.24
N TYR A 38 -11.41 4.30 0.94
CA TYR A 38 -11.07 5.09 2.14
C TYR A 38 -9.68 4.72 2.67
N VAL A 39 -9.29 3.45 2.61
CA VAL A 39 -7.94 3.01 3.00
C VAL A 39 -6.90 3.59 2.06
N THR A 40 -7.13 3.57 0.75
CA THR A 40 -6.24 4.21 -0.23
C THR A 40 -6.11 5.71 0.03
N LEU A 41 -7.22 6.40 0.32
CA LEU A 41 -7.17 7.84 0.63
C LEU A 41 -6.41 8.11 1.94
N ALA A 42 -6.64 7.30 2.98
CA ALA A 42 -5.94 7.40 4.24
C ALA A 42 -4.43 7.15 4.05
N ALA A 43 -4.05 6.18 3.23
CA ALA A 43 -2.67 5.85 2.92
C ALA A 43 -1.94 7.01 2.20
N ILE A 44 -2.62 7.67 1.26
CA ILE A 44 -2.13 8.91 0.63
C ILE A 44 -1.97 10.01 1.68
N GLY A 45 -2.97 10.20 2.56
CA GLY A 45 -2.90 11.18 3.65
C GLY A 45 -1.72 10.93 4.58
N VAL A 46 -1.46 9.67 4.94
CA VAL A 46 -0.29 9.26 5.73
C VAL A 46 1.00 9.52 4.96
N GLY A 47 1.07 9.20 3.67
CA GLY A 47 2.23 9.52 2.82
C GLY A 47 2.54 11.02 2.80
N ILE A 48 1.52 11.87 2.67
CA ILE A 48 1.65 13.33 2.72
C ILE A 48 2.14 13.76 4.10
N ALA A 49 1.60 13.20 5.19
CA ALA A 49 2.08 13.51 6.54
C ALA A 49 3.55 13.08 6.75
N LEU A 50 3.96 11.93 6.21
CA LEU A 50 5.33 11.45 6.26
C LEU A 50 6.29 12.29 5.40
N SER A 51 5.78 13.06 4.43
CA SER A 51 6.59 13.99 3.66
C SER A 51 7.18 15.14 4.48
N PHE A 52 6.60 15.44 5.65
CA PHE A 52 7.17 16.37 6.61
C PHE A 52 8.34 15.76 7.39
N LEU A 53 8.45 14.42 7.44
CA LEU A 53 9.54 13.71 8.11
C LEU A 53 10.68 13.39 7.14
N ALA A 54 10.38 12.88 5.94
CA ALA A 54 11.38 12.52 4.95
C ALA A 54 10.94 12.88 3.53
N ARG A 55 11.82 13.54 2.78
CA ARG A 55 11.52 14.05 1.44
C ARG A 55 11.21 12.96 0.42
N SER A 56 11.68 11.73 0.63
CA SER A 56 11.32 10.57 -0.20
C SER A 56 9.81 10.36 -0.32
N TRP A 57 9.04 10.70 0.72
CA TRP A 57 7.59 10.56 0.70
C TRP A 57 6.87 11.54 -0.22
N ILE A 58 7.52 12.64 -0.63
CA ILE A 58 6.96 13.54 -1.66
C ILE A 58 6.82 12.79 -2.97
N VAL A 59 7.89 12.11 -3.41
CA VAL A 59 7.90 11.33 -4.65
C VAL A 59 6.84 10.23 -4.58
N TRP A 60 6.78 9.51 -3.46
CA TRP A 60 5.80 8.45 -3.26
C TRP A 60 4.35 8.97 -3.23
N SER A 61 4.09 10.08 -2.54
CA SER A 61 2.75 10.66 -2.47
C SER A 61 2.28 11.17 -3.83
N VAL A 62 3.16 11.82 -4.60
CA VAL A 62 2.87 12.24 -5.98
C VAL A 62 2.56 11.03 -6.85
N LEU A 63 3.37 9.97 -6.77
CA LEU A 63 3.13 8.74 -7.53
C LEU A 63 1.77 8.11 -7.17
N MET A 64 1.43 7.99 -5.88
CA MET A 64 0.14 7.46 -5.45
C MET A 64 -1.03 8.31 -5.95
N ILE A 65 -0.91 9.64 -5.94
CA ILE A 65 -1.91 10.56 -6.48
C ILE A 65 -2.07 10.35 -7.98
N ILE A 66 -0.97 10.26 -8.74
CA ILE A 66 -1.01 9.99 -10.18
C ILE A 66 -1.70 8.65 -10.46
N MET A 67 -1.35 7.59 -9.73
CA MET A 67 -1.98 6.28 -9.89
C MET A 67 -3.49 6.36 -9.62
N LEU A 68 -3.90 7.05 -8.54
CA LEU A 68 -5.30 7.26 -8.24
C LEU A 68 -6.03 8.06 -9.34
N SER A 69 -5.37 9.07 -9.92
CA SER A 69 -5.92 9.91 -10.97
C SER A 69 -6.08 9.18 -12.31
N VAL A 70 -5.13 8.32 -12.68
CA VAL A 70 -5.14 7.60 -13.96
C VAL A 70 -6.14 6.44 -13.97
N ILE A 71 -6.30 5.76 -12.84
CA ILE A 71 -7.07 4.49 -12.75
C ILE A 71 -8.44 4.73 -12.14
N GLY A 72 -8.59 5.83 -11.41
CA GLY A 72 -9.79 6.17 -10.67
C GLY A 72 -9.78 5.57 -9.26
N ARG A 73 -10.73 6.06 -8.45
CA ARG A 73 -10.91 5.63 -7.05
C ARG A 73 -11.59 4.27 -6.92
N HIS A 74 -12.07 3.74 -8.04
CA HIS A 74 -12.88 2.53 -8.10
C HIS A 74 -12.12 1.49 -8.89
N HIS A 75 -11.70 0.43 -8.19
CA HIS A 75 -11.41 -0.84 -8.84
C HIS A 75 -12.69 -1.28 -9.59
N PRO A 76 -12.58 -1.86 -10.80
CA PRO A 76 -13.72 -2.47 -11.45
C PRO A 76 -14.37 -3.45 -10.46
N PRO A 77 -15.70 -3.39 -10.27
CA PRO A 77 -16.37 -4.26 -9.32
C PRO A 77 -16.06 -5.70 -9.66
N VAL A 78 -15.45 -6.42 -8.72
CA VAL A 78 -15.25 -7.86 -8.86
C VAL A 78 -16.64 -8.49 -8.81
N PHE A 79 -16.95 -9.37 -9.76
CA PHE A 79 -18.29 -9.98 -9.90
C PHE A 79 -18.80 -10.66 -8.61
N ASP A 80 -17.90 -11.03 -7.70
CA ASP A 80 -18.16 -11.71 -6.43
C ASP A 80 -17.93 -10.83 -5.17
N GLU A 81 -18.15 -9.51 -5.25
CA GLU A 81 -18.06 -8.61 -4.07
C GLU A 81 -18.91 -9.05 -2.87
N GLU A 82 -19.99 -9.80 -3.12
CA GLU A 82 -20.94 -10.27 -2.12
C GLU A 82 -20.48 -11.56 -1.43
N ILE A 83 -19.48 -12.26 -1.97
CA ILE A 83 -18.99 -13.51 -1.41
C ILE A 83 -17.95 -13.23 -0.31
N PRO A 84 -18.21 -13.63 0.94
CA PRO A 84 -17.25 -13.42 2.02
C PRO A 84 -15.96 -14.19 1.76
N LEU A 85 -14.81 -13.60 2.14
CA LEU A 85 -13.51 -14.27 2.05
C LEU A 85 -13.50 -15.55 2.88
N ASP A 86 -13.04 -16.64 2.27
CA ASP A 86 -12.73 -17.86 3.01
C ASP A 86 -11.62 -17.61 4.05
N ARG A 87 -11.63 -18.40 5.14
CA ARG A 87 -10.72 -18.26 6.28
C ARG A 87 -9.25 -18.27 5.86
N ALA A 88 -8.88 -19.08 4.86
CA ALA A 88 -7.52 -19.12 4.32
C ALA A 88 -7.09 -17.76 3.73
N ARG A 89 -7.98 -17.08 3.00
CA ARG A 89 -7.70 -15.77 2.40
C ARG A 89 -7.58 -14.67 3.46
N LEU A 90 -8.36 -14.77 4.54
CA LEU A 90 -8.25 -13.86 5.67
C LEU A 90 -6.89 -14.00 6.37
N TRP A 91 -6.40 -15.23 6.57
CA TRP A 91 -5.07 -15.46 7.12
C TRP A 91 -3.96 -14.91 6.22
N LEU A 92 -4.09 -15.04 4.89
CA LEU A 92 -3.15 -14.44 3.94
C LEU A 92 -3.17 -12.91 3.99
N ALA A 93 -4.35 -12.30 4.11
CA ALA A 93 -4.47 -10.85 4.27
C ALA A 93 -3.82 -10.36 5.57
N LEU A 94 -4.01 -11.11 6.67
CA LEU A 94 -3.35 -10.81 7.95
C LEU A 94 -1.83 -10.98 7.85
N PHE A 95 -1.37 -12.05 7.22
CA PHE A 95 0.06 -12.26 6.98
C PHE A 95 0.69 -11.13 6.17
N ALA A 96 0.01 -10.70 5.09
CA ALA A 96 0.43 -9.55 4.29
C ALA A 96 0.50 -8.26 5.12
N LEU A 97 -0.47 -8.02 6.00
CA LEU A 97 -0.45 -6.88 6.91
C LEU A 97 0.75 -6.93 7.87
N VAL A 98 1.05 -8.10 8.44
CA VAL A 98 2.23 -8.29 9.31
C VAL A 98 3.51 -8.04 8.53
N MET A 99 3.64 -8.59 7.33
CA MET A 99 4.81 -8.36 6.46
C MET A 99 4.96 -6.88 6.10
N PHE A 100 3.87 -6.18 5.83
CA PHE A 100 3.89 -4.74 5.59
C PHE A 100 4.49 -4.01 6.79
N ILE A 101 3.99 -4.27 8.00
CA ILE A 101 4.48 -3.61 9.24
C ILE A 101 5.96 -3.90 9.48
N LEU A 102 6.40 -5.14 9.27
CA LEU A 102 7.80 -5.54 9.49
C LEU A 102 8.76 -4.92 8.46
N CYS A 103 8.31 -4.75 7.22
CA CYS A 103 9.12 -4.18 6.15
C CYS A 103 8.98 -2.65 6.04
N PHE A 104 7.97 -2.06 6.66
CA PHE A 104 7.68 -0.63 6.53
C PHE A 104 8.82 0.22 7.08
N MET A 105 9.35 1.09 6.23
CA MET A 105 10.48 1.95 6.56
C MET A 105 10.03 3.42 6.51
N PRO A 106 9.86 4.11 7.65
CA PRO A 106 9.36 5.49 7.69
C PRO A 106 10.30 6.51 7.05
N VAL A 107 11.60 6.23 7.00
CA VAL A 107 12.60 7.07 6.34
C VAL A 107 13.38 6.18 5.38
N PRO A 108 12.82 5.87 4.21
CA PRO A 108 13.44 4.89 3.33
C PRO A 108 14.70 5.45 2.68
N LEU A 109 14.65 6.68 2.19
CA LEU A 109 15.78 7.35 1.57
C LEU A 109 15.80 8.80 2.05
N ASP A 110 16.89 9.19 2.70
CA ASP A 110 17.14 10.60 2.97
C ASP A 110 18.28 11.07 2.08
N PHE A 111 17.96 11.97 1.14
CA PHE A 111 18.91 12.46 0.14
C PHE A 111 19.85 13.55 0.68
N ILE A 112 19.79 13.84 1.97
CA ILE A 112 20.57 14.91 2.60
C ILE A 112 21.44 14.33 3.73
N ARG A 113 22.73 14.15 3.42
CA ARG A 113 23.83 14.39 4.36
C ARG A 113 24.76 15.41 3.75
#